data_AF-A0A973KIZ2-F1
#
_entry.id   AF-A0A973KIZ2-F1
#
_cell.length_a   1.000
_cell.length_b   1.000
_cell.length_c   1.000
_cell.angle_alpha   90.00
_cell.angle_beta   90.00
_cell.angle_gamma   90.00
#
_symmetry.space_group_name_H-M   'P 1'
#
loop_
_entity.id
_entity.type
_entity.pdbx_description
1 polymer ?
#
loop_
_entity_poly.entity_id
_entity_poly.type
_entity_poly.pdbx_seq_one_letter_code
_entity_poly.pdbx_strand_id
1 'polypeptide(L)'
;MDSLADLDNRVAECRACPRLVEWREEVGRTKRAAFQDWTYWARPVPGFGPADAPLLIIGLAPAAHGGNRTGRMFTGDRSGDVLYQALYDVGLANRPTAVSRDDGLALHGVRITSPVHCAPP
;
A
#
# COMPACT_ATOMS: atom_id res chain seq x y z
N MET A 1 -11.10 23.49 0.36
CA MET A 1 -11.06 22.32 1.27
C MET A 1 -10.07 21.36 0.65
N ASP A 2 -9.04 20.95 1.38
CA ASP A 2 -8.09 19.93 0.90
C ASP A 2 -8.86 18.63 0.60
N SER A 3 -8.68 18.08 -0.60
CA SER A 3 -9.30 16.81 -0.98
C SER A 3 -8.53 15.63 -0.39
N LEU A 4 -9.14 14.44 -0.38
CA LEU A 4 -8.45 13.22 0.04
C LEU A 4 -7.26 12.89 -0.89
N ALA A 5 -7.35 13.27 -2.17
CA ALA A 5 -6.25 13.13 -3.13
C ALA A 5 -5.08 14.05 -2.76
N ASP A 6 -5.35 15.27 -2.29
CA ASP A 6 -4.29 16.19 -1.83
C ASP A 6 -3.58 15.63 -0.59
N LEU A 7 -4.34 15.00 0.32
CA LEU A 7 -3.76 14.31 1.47
C LEU A 7 -2.89 13.12 1.04
N ASP A 8 -3.37 12.27 0.14
CA ASP A 8 -2.60 11.12 -0.36
C ASP A 8 -1.27 11.56 -1.00
N ASN A 9 -1.27 12.65 -1.77
CA ASN A 9 -0.05 13.22 -2.36
C ASN A 9 0.92 13.71 -1.29
N ARG A 10 0.43 14.47 -0.29
CA ARG A 10 1.25 14.94 0.84
C ARG A 10 1.83 13.78 1.66
N VAL A 11 1.05 12.72 1.86
CA VAL A 11 1.50 11.51 2.53
C VAL A 11 2.63 10.85 1.73
N ALA A 12 2.46 10.68 0.42
CA ALA A 12 3.44 10.01 -0.45
C ALA A 12 4.81 10.72 -0.53
N GLU A 13 4.88 12.00 -0.16
CA GLU A 13 6.12 12.79 -0.14
C GLU A 13 6.72 12.94 1.27
N CYS A 14 6.04 12.43 2.31
CA CYS A 14 6.42 12.65 3.69
C CYS A 14 7.76 11.99 4.06
N ARG A 15 8.59 12.76 4.79
CA ARG A 15 9.88 12.34 5.36
C ARG A 15 10.02 12.63 6.85
N ALA A 16 8.89 12.84 7.56
CA ALA A 16 8.88 13.31 8.96
C ALA A 16 9.44 12.30 9.98
N CYS A 17 9.61 11.02 9.63
CA CYS A 17 10.06 9.97 10.54
C CYS A 17 11.43 9.42 10.11
N PRO A 18 12.56 9.96 10.61
CA PRO A 18 13.91 9.60 10.14
C PRO A 18 14.18 8.10 10.11
N ARG A 19 13.83 7.39 11.21
CA ARG A 19 13.99 5.92 11.32
C ARG A 19 13.25 5.15 10.23
N LEU A 20 12.04 5.58 9.88
CA LEU A 20 11.22 4.90 8.87
C LEU A 20 11.67 5.24 7.44
N VAL A 21 12.15 6.47 7.23
CA VAL A 21 12.74 6.90 5.98
C VAL A 21 14.01 6.10 5.68
N GLU A 22 14.90 5.98 6.66
CA GLU A 22 16.12 5.19 6.54
C GLU A 22 15.80 3.73 6.23
N TRP A 23 14.92 3.12 7.03
CA TRP A 23 14.57 1.71 6.87
C TRP A 23 13.91 1.40 5.51
N ARG A 24 12.90 2.16 5.10
CA ARG A 24 12.15 1.88 3.86
C ARG A 24 13.03 1.98 2.61
N GLU A 25 14.00 2.90 2.64
CA GLU A 25 14.98 3.12 1.57
C GLU A 25 16.10 2.07 1.59
N GLU A 26 16.59 1.68 2.78
CA GLU A 26 17.57 0.58 2.94
C GLU A 26 17.01 -0.74 2.40
N VAL A 27 15.76 -1.08 2.75
CA VAL A 27 15.08 -2.27 2.21
C VAL A 27 14.94 -2.19 0.68
N GLY A 28 14.66 -1.00 0.15
CA GLY A 28 14.56 -0.78 -1.30
C GLY A 28 15.90 -0.90 -2.04
N ARG A 29 17.02 -0.62 -1.36
CA ARG A 29 18.39 -0.76 -1.90
C ARG A 29 18.90 -2.20 -1.79
N THR A 30 18.78 -2.80 -0.62
CA THR A 30 19.29 -4.16 -0.35
C THR A 30 18.45 -5.22 -1.05
N LYS A 31 17.12 -5.09 -0.95
CA LYS A 31 16.09 -5.99 -1.51
C LYS A 31 16.27 -7.44 -1.03
N ARG A 32 15.19 -8.23 -1.08
CA ARG A 32 15.32 -9.70 -0.95
C ARG A 32 15.70 -10.31 -2.30
N ALA A 33 16.39 -11.45 -2.29
CA ALA A 33 16.81 -12.18 -3.50
C ALA A 33 15.68 -12.32 -4.53
N ALA A 34 14.50 -12.75 -4.09
CA ALA A 34 13.33 -12.96 -4.97
C ALA A 34 12.78 -11.66 -5.62
N PHE A 35 13.26 -10.47 -5.22
CA PHE A 35 12.81 -9.17 -5.73
C PHE A 35 13.99 -8.28 -6.14
N GLN A 36 15.18 -8.83 -6.42
CA GLN A 36 16.37 -8.03 -6.72
C GLN A 36 16.19 -7.12 -7.94
N ASP A 37 15.51 -7.60 -8.98
CA ASP A 37 15.29 -6.86 -10.22
C ASP A 37 14.10 -5.90 -10.17
N TRP A 38 13.38 -5.85 -9.04
CA TRP A 38 12.23 -4.97 -8.89
C TRP A 38 12.65 -3.55 -8.54
N THR A 39 11.99 -2.58 -9.16
CA THR A 39 12.02 -1.19 -8.68
C THR A 39 11.07 -1.06 -7.50
N TYR A 40 11.59 -0.69 -6.33
CA TYR A 40 10.79 -0.51 -5.12
C TYR A 40 10.14 0.86 -5.07
N TRP A 41 8.96 0.94 -4.46
CA TRP A 41 8.31 2.20 -4.13
C TRP A 41 9.12 3.03 -3.12
N ALA A 42 9.62 2.40 -2.05
CA ALA A 42 10.52 2.98 -1.03
C ALA A 42 10.07 4.34 -0.45
N ARG A 43 8.77 4.57 -0.42
CA ARG A 43 8.11 5.83 -0.01
C ARG A 43 6.91 5.52 0.89
N PRO A 44 6.31 6.53 1.55
CA PRO A 44 5.05 6.32 2.23
C PRO A 44 3.99 5.81 1.25
N VAL A 45 3.21 4.81 1.66
CA VAL A 45 2.14 4.22 0.85
C VAL A 45 0.86 5.00 1.13
N PRO A 46 0.23 5.66 0.14
CA PRO A 46 -1.04 6.36 0.35
C PRO A 46 -2.21 5.38 0.54
N GLY A 47 -3.38 5.90 0.91
CA GLY A 47 -4.60 5.08 0.96
C GLY A 47 -5.03 4.62 -0.44
N PHE A 48 -5.81 3.54 -0.51
CA PHE A 48 -6.27 2.97 -1.78
C PHE A 48 -7.78 2.70 -1.77
N GLY A 49 -8.47 3.04 -2.85
CA GLY A 49 -9.92 2.91 -3.00
C GLY A 49 -10.66 4.26 -3.07
N PRO A 50 -11.96 4.26 -3.40
CA PRO A 50 -12.77 5.47 -3.55
C PRO A 50 -12.78 6.36 -2.31
N ALA A 51 -12.85 7.67 -2.52
CA ALA A 51 -12.84 8.66 -1.43
C ALA A 51 -14.17 8.73 -0.66
N ASP A 52 -15.26 8.30 -1.29
CA ASP A 52 -16.62 8.22 -0.75
C ASP A 52 -16.97 6.80 -0.24
N ALA A 53 -15.96 5.94 -0.04
CA ALA A 53 -16.16 4.59 0.45
C ALA A 53 -16.90 4.56 1.81
N PRO A 54 -18.03 3.85 1.94
CA PRO A 54 -18.72 3.67 3.22
C PRO A 54 -17.99 2.72 4.17
N LEU A 55 -17.07 1.88 3.67
CA LEU A 55 -16.25 0.98 4.47
C LEU A 55 -14.77 1.39 4.43
N LEU A 56 -14.15 1.47 5.61
CA LEU A 56 -12.71 1.72 5.76
C LEU A 56 -12.02 0.53 6.44
N ILE A 57 -11.02 -0.02 5.78
CA ILE A 57 -10.14 -1.05 6.34
C ILE A 57 -8.82 -0.39 6.75
N ILE A 58 -8.45 -0.56 8.02
CA ILE A 58 -7.25 0.03 8.60
C ILE A 58 -6.28 -1.08 8.98
N GLY A 59 -5.15 -1.14 8.28
CA GLY A 59 -4.01 -1.98 8.62
C GLY A 59 -3.12 -1.36 9.69
N LEU A 60 -1.96 -1.98 9.92
CA LEU A 60 -0.95 -1.46 10.85
C LEU A 60 0.07 -0.55 10.14
N ALA A 61 0.82 -1.12 9.19
CA ALA A 61 1.83 -0.44 8.40
C ALA A 61 2.17 -1.27 7.14
N PRO A 62 2.75 -0.67 6.08
CA PRO A 62 3.22 -1.41 4.92
C PRO A 62 4.30 -2.44 5.27
N ALA A 63 4.20 -3.64 4.70
CA ALA A 63 5.28 -4.63 4.78
C ALA A 63 6.50 -4.16 3.96
N ALA A 64 7.70 -4.48 4.46
CA ALA A 64 8.99 -4.15 3.85
C ALA A 64 9.11 -4.59 2.37
N HIS A 65 8.53 -5.74 2.02
CA HIS A 65 8.53 -6.28 0.66
C HIS A 65 7.12 -6.41 0.05
N GLY A 66 6.11 -5.86 0.72
CA GLY A 66 4.73 -5.72 0.21
C GLY A 66 4.52 -4.30 -0.25
N GLY A 67 3.73 -3.51 0.51
CA GLY A 67 3.44 -2.12 0.18
C GLY A 67 4.67 -1.23 -0.05
N ASN A 68 5.79 -1.45 0.67
CA ASN A 68 7.03 -0.69 0.44
C ASN A 68 7.71 -1.03 -0.91
N ARG A 69 7.43 -2.21 -1.46
CA ARG A 69 7.86 -2.60 -2.81
C ARG A 69 6.87 -2.12 -3.86
N THR A 70 5.58 -2.35 -3.64
CA THR A 70 4.53 -2.21 -4.68
C THR A 70 3.89 -0.82 -4.73
N GLY A 71 3.99 -0.04 -3.66
CA GLY A 71 3.39 1.29 -3.54
C GLY A 71 1.88 1.31 -3.34
N ARG A 72 1.26 0.16 -3.03
CA ARG A 72 -0.17 0.07 -2.71
C ARG A 72 -0.40 -0.72 -1.42
N MET A 73 -1.35 -0.27 -0.60
CA MET A 73 -1.70 -0.92 0.65
C MET A 73 -2.02 -2.40 0.42
N PHE A 74 -1.51 -3.25 1.32
CA PHE A 74 -1.71 -4.71 1.28
C PHE A 74 -1.39 -5.37 -0.08
N THR A 75 -0.48 -4.84 -0.89
CA THR A 75 -0.17 -5.42 -2.22
C THR A 75 1.20 -6.07 -2.24
N GLY A 76 1.29 -7.31 -2.73
CA GLY A 76 2.56 -8.01 -2.94
C GLY A 76 3.12 -8.76 -1.72
N ASP A 77 2.28 -9.08 -0.75
CA ASP A 77 2.56 -9.97 0.38
C ASP A 77 1.34 -10.85 0.71
N ARG A 78 1.54 -11.86 1.57
CA ARG A 78 0.51 -12.87 1.88
C ARG A 78 -0.73 -12.28 2.58
N SER A 79 -0.58 -11.20 3.35
CA SER A 79 -1.73 -10.55 3.99
C SER A 79 -2.65 -9.92 2.96
N GLY A 80 -2.05 -9.35 1.91
CA GLY A 80 -2.73 -8.88 0.72
C GLY A 80 -3.50 -9.93 -0.03
N ASP A 81 -2.86 -11.07 -0.29
CA ASP A 81 -3.48 -12.16 -1.05
C ASP A 81 -4.79 -12.63 -0.39
N VAL A 82 -4.80 -12.77 0.93
CA VAL A 82 -6.00 -13.15 1.69
C VAL A 82 -7.05 -12.04 1.66
N LEU A 83 -6.65 -10.79 1.88
CA LEU A 83 -7.57 -9.65 1.93
C LEU A 83 -8.26 -9.42 0.58
N TYR A 84 -7.50 -9.37 -0.52
CA TYR A 84 -8.07 -9.06 -1.83
C TYR A 84 -8.90 -10.20 -2.40
N GLN A 85 -8.55 -11.46 -2.11
CA GLN A 85 -9.43 -12.59 -2.42
C GLN A 85 -10.77 -12.46 -1.68
N ALA A 86 -10.74 -12.20 -0.37
CA ALA A 86 -11.98 -12.05 0.41
C ALA A 86 -12.84 -10.88 -0.08
N LEU A 87 -12.22 -9.73 -0.41
CA LEU A 87 -12.93 -8.57 -0.98
C LEU A 87 -13.55 -8.90 -2.34
N TYR A 88 -12.86 -9.66 -3.19
CA TYR A 88 -13.39 -10.11 -4.47
C TYR A 88 -14.59 -11.05 -4.28
N ASP A 89 -14.49 -12.02 -3.37
CA ASP A 89 -15.53 -13.01 -3.11
C ASP A 89 -16.86 -12.37 -2.67
N VAL A 90 -16.79 -11.22 -1.96
CA VAL A 90 -17.97 -10.45 -1.54
C VAL A 90 -18.35 -9.31 -2.49
N GLY A 91 -17.72 -9.22 -3.67
CA GLY A 91 -18.04 -8.23 -4.71
C GLY A 91 -17.54 -6.80 -4.43
N LEU A 92 -16.58 -6.63 -3.52
CA LEU A 92 -16.00 -5.33 -3.15
C LEU A 92 -14.68 -5.03 -3.90
N ALA A 93 -14.21 -5.93 -4.74
CA ALA A 93 -13.07 -5.74 -5.64
C ALA A 93 -13.36 -6.32 -7.03
N ASN A 94 -12.77 -5.74 -8.09
CA ASN A 94 -12.95 -6.21 -9.47
C ASN A 94 -12.10 -7.45 -9.83
N ARG A 95 -11.12 -7.82 -8.99
CA ARG A 95 -10.27 -9.00 -9.17
C ARG A 95 -9.71 -9.50 -7.83
N PRO A 96 -9.37 -10.80 -7.73
CA PRO A 96 -8.90 -11.40 -6.48
C PRO A 96 -7.43 -11.11 -6.16
N THR A 97 -6.63 -10.71 -7.15
CA THR A 97 -5.17 -10.58 -7.00
C THR A 97 -4.70 -9.13 -7.05
N ALA A 98 -3.74 -8.80 -6.20
CA ALA A 98 -3.07 -7.51 -6.16
C ALA A 98 -1.55 -7.67 -6.32
N VAL A 99 -1.03 -7.31 -7.50
CA VAL A 99 0.35 -7.54 -7.91
C VAL A 99 1.18 -6.24 -7.84
N SER A 100 0.65 -5.15 -8.38
CA SER A 100 1.31 -3.84 -8.42
C SER A 100 0.26 -2.73 -8.41
N ARG A 101 0.66 -1.49 -8.09
CA ARG A 101 -0.28 -0.35 -8.10
C ARG A 101 -0.96 -0.11 -9.47
N ASP A 102 -0.32 -0.55 -10.56
CA ASP A 102 -0.70 -0.29 -11.95
C ASP A 102 -1.45 -1.49 -12.59
N ASP A 103 -1.82 -2.51 -11.79
CA ASP A 103 -2.43 -3.75 -12.27
C ASP A 103 -3.94 -3.68 -12.56
N GLY A 104 -4.56 -2.50 -12.47
CA GLY A 104 -5.98 -2.30 -12.74
C GLY A 104 -6.94 -2.87 -11.69
N LEU A 105 -6.46 -3.29 -10.51
CA LEU A 105 -7.32 -3.57 -9.37
C LEU A 105 -8.09 -2.29 -8.96
N ALA A 106 -9.38 -2.44 -8.74
CA ALA A 106 -10.28 -1.40 -8.27
C ALA A 106 -11.14 -1.94 -7.13
N LEU A 107 -11.40 -1.08 -6.14
CA LEU A 107 -12.27 -1.38 -5.00
C LEU A 107 -13.62 -0.68 -5.17
N HIS A 108 -14.68 -1.34 -4.70
CA HIS A 108 -16.05 -0.85 -4.75
C HIS A 108 -16.56 -0.63 -3.33
N GLY A 109 -16.81 0.62 -2.97
CA GLY A 109 -17.33 0.98 -1.63
C GLY A 109 -16.38 0.70 -0.45
N VAL A 110 -15.10 0.39 -0.73
CA VAL A 110 -14.07 0.11 0.28
C VAL A 110 -12.86 0.97 0.04
N ARG A 111 -12.34 1.57 1.11
CA ARG A 111 -11.02 2.19 1.13
C ARG A 111 -10.12 1.50 2.15
N ILE A 112 -8.83 1.39 1.83
CA ILE A 112 -7.82 0.75 2.66
C ILE A 112 -6.74 1.76 3.01
N THR A 113 -6.34 1.82 4.28
CA THR A 113 -5.25 2.69 4.76
C THR A 113 -4.50 2.05 5.94
N SER A 114 -3.57 2.79 6.55
CA SER A 114 -2.85 2.40 7.76
C SER A 114 -2.47 3.66 8.55
N PRO A 115 -2.38 3.61 9.90
CA PRO A 115 -1.94 4.75 10.71
C PRO A 115 -0.45 5.07 10.50
N VAL A 116 0.36 4.07 10.13
CA VAL A 116 1.75 4.25 9.73
C VAL A 116 1.87 3.99 8.23
N HIS A 117 2.29 4.98 7.46
CA HIS A 117 2.36 4.87 6.00
C HIS A 117 3.73 4.41 5.48
N CYS A 118 4.75 4.27 6.33
CA CYS A 118 6.08 3.76 5.95
C CYS A 118 6.27 2.36 6.52
N ALA A 119 7.04 1.51 5.82
CA ALA A 119 7.45 0.25 6.42
C ALA A 119 8.30 0.52 7.67
N PRO A 120 7.95 -0.07 8.82
CA PRO A 120 8.82 -0.12 9.98
C PRO A 120 9.83 -1.29 9.87
N PRO A 121 10.95 -1.22 10.61
CA PRO A 121 11.82 -2.36 10.91
C PRO A 121 11.08 -3.58 11.44
#